data_AF-A0A2N5VYV1-F1
#
_entry.id   AF-A0A2N5VYV1-F1
#
_cell.length_a   1.000
_cell.length_b   1.000
_cell.length_c   1.000
_cell.angle_alpha   90.00
_cell.angle_beta   90.00
_cell.angle_gamma   90.00
#
_symmetry.space_group_name_H-M   'P 1'
#
loop_
_entity.id
_entity.type
_entity.pdbx_description
1 polymer ?
#
loop_
_entity_poly.entity_id
_entity_poly.type
_entity_poly.pdbx_seq_one_letter_code
_entity_poly.pdbx_strand_id
1 'polypeptide(L)'
;MPSQQRISEQDGSTPTLPGRRIDARNLLDLQDLKETVFVYHDKSTIHAKERPKSTWLLPGTSELRSKNTGRLIHISDFILETTGQLKLSDEEFLKAQQEDATKPKAADAATVIYPGSKGDSWWDMERLCDQVLHKAIPIFNILHPNSQAVFIFDCSSAHGTYAKTALRAQNMNLKHGGKQSHLRDSVIPFDNPHIPLHLRGMPQSFVYGSSHPDPLKEGKPKGIRAILEERGLWQHYSAKLRRERKPPLKLHCNDCASTNIQKDAEEQAARLIQQAEDVGYFLPHKQSFAELEASDPSFSGLAAATRTSPTLPQCNNRTECCWSKIMSCQSDFKNERPLLQSIIEDAGHVCLFLPKFHCELNPIELFWSYIKDAYRKQSHTCTSFPAYKQLFDRVRQSCPLVTIRKYFCRIDRQISAYQQGYTGQQSVLLMKKYKSHRCIPRNAAMSIDMLTT
;
A
#
# COMPACT_ATOMS: atom_id res chain seq x y z
N MET A 1 8.08 3.06 25.10
CA MET A 1 8.06 1.60 24.92
C MET A 1 7.11 1.30 23.77
N PRO A 2 7.58 1.18 22.52
CA PRO A 2 6.78 0.60 21.45
C PRO A 2 6.95 -0.92 21.49
N SER A 3 5.83 -1.61 21.54
CA SER A 3 5.68 -3.06 21.57
C SER A 3 6.39 -3.70 20.38
N GLN A 4 7.31 -4.62 20.67
CA GLN A 4 7.68 -5.64 19.71
C GLN A 4 6.43 -6.50 19.49
N GLN A 5 5.76 -6.34 18.36
CA GLN A 5 4.81 -7.35 17.88
C GLN A 5 5.61 -8.61 17.58
N ARG A 6 5.57 -9.52 18.54
CA ARG A 6 5.92 -10.92 18.39
C ARG A 6 4.96 -11.46 17.33
N ILE A 7 5.50 -11.94 16.22
CA ILE A 7 4.74 -12.61 15.15
C ILE A 7 4.10 -13.83 15.80
N SER A 8 2.80 -13.74 16.08
CA SER A 8 1.96 -14.89 16.43
C SER A 8 1.62 -15.62 15.14
N GLU A 9 1.84 -16.94 15.16
CA GLU A 9 1.48 -17.88 14.12
C GLU A 9 -0.03 -17.82 13.84
N GLN A 10 -0.41 -17.51 12.60
CA GLN A 10 -1.73 -17.85 12.05
C GLN A 10 -1.55 -18.36 10.60
N ASP A 11 -1.83 -19.66 10.45
CA ASP A 11 -2.22 -20.49 9.30
C ASP A 11 -1.75 -20.19 7.86
N GLY A 12 -0.96 -21.10 7.29
CA GLY A 12 -1.46 -22.42 6.85
C GLY A 12 -2.44 -22.51 5.66
N SER A 13 -3.03 -21.43 5.16
CA SER A 13 -4.01 -21.52 4.06
C SER A 13 -3.41 -21.22 2.68
N THR A 14 -3.49 -22.19 1.77
CA THR A 14 -3.17 -22.06 0.34
C THR A 14 -4.03 -20.96 -0.32
N PRO A 15 -3.45 -19.88 -0.87
CA PRO A 15 -4.23 -18.93 -1.64
C PRO A 15 -4.43 -19.50 -3.05
N THR A 16 -5.59 -20.08 -3.34
CA THR A 16 -6.07 -20.12 -4.72
C THR A 16 -6.40 -18.69 -5.14
N LEU A 17 -5.45 -18.05 -5.82
CA LEU A 17 -5.60 -16.71 -6.39
C LEU A 17 -6.75 -16.71 -7.40
N PRO A 18 -7.84 -15.96 -7.17
CA PRO A 18 -8.85 -15.76 -8.19
C PRO A 18 -8.28 -14.83 -9.27
N GLY A 19 -7.96 -15.40 -10.42
CA GLY A 19 -8.07 -14.75 -11.72
C GLY A 19 -7.39 -13.39 -11.93
N ARG A 20 -6.05 -13.34 -11.82
CA ARG A 20 -5.16 -12.63 -12.77
C ARG A 20 -3.73 -13.07 -12.47
N ARG A 21 -3.07 -13.70 -13.45
CA ARG A 21 -1.63 -14.04 -13.42
C ARG A 21 -0.83 -12.82 -12.99
N ILE A 22 -0.13 -12.88 -11.86
CA ILE A 22 0.95 -11.93 -11.57
C ILE A 22 2.18 -12.44 -12.28
N ASP A 23 2.38 -11.94 -13.49
CA ASP A 23 3.62 -12.11 -14.22
C ASP A 23 4.22 -10.71 -14.38
N ALA A 24 4.92 -10.22 -13.37
CA ALA A 24 5.42 -8.84 -13.35
C ALA A 24 6.33 -8.49 -14.56
N ARG A 25 6.82 -9.50 -15.28
CA ARG A 25 7.61 -9.36 -16.51
C ARG A 25 6.81 -9.54 -17.81
N ASN A 26 5.65 -10.20 -17.78
CA ASN A 26 4.82 -10.45 -18.97
C ASN A 26 3.47 -9.71 -18.96
N LEU A 27 3.15 -8.94 -17.92
CA LEU A 27 1.86 -8.27 -17.75
C LEU A 27 1.89 -6.76 -18.06
N LEU A 28 2.79 -6.36 -18.92
CA LEU A 28 2.93 -4.97 -19.33
C LEU A 28 3.00 -4.97 -20.86
N ASP A 29 1.82 -5.07 -21.48
CA ASP A 29 1.60 -4.59 -22.85
C ASP A 29 1.68 -3.05 -22.77
N LEU A 30 2.89 -2.56 -22.50
CA LEU A 30 3.18 -1.15 -22.39
C LEU A 30 3.07 -0.59 -23.79
N GLN A 31 2.12 0.33 -23.93
CA GLN A 31 1.59 0.86 -25.19
C GLN A 31 2.65 1.48 -26.13
N ASP A 32 3.92 1.56 -25.72
CA ASP A 32 4.98 2.34 -26.36
C ASP A 32 6.27 1.58 -26.74
N LEU A 33 6.39 0.24 -26.57
CA LEU A 33 7.63 -0.51 -26.85
C LEU A 33 8.91 0.01 -26.11
N LYS A 34 8.77 0.84 -25.08
CA LYS A 34 9.90 1.41 -24.32
C LYS A 34 10.51 0.38 -23.38
N GLU A 35 11.83 0.43 -23.23
CA GLU A 35 12.53 -0.38 -22.23
C GLU A 35 11.96 -0.07 -20.84
N THR A 36 11.67 -1.11 -20.06
CA THR A 36 11.05 -0.98 -18.74
C THR A 36 12.09 -1.19 -17.65
N VAL A 37 12.18 -0.26 -16.69
CA VAL A 37 13.11 -0.33 -15.56
C VAL A 37 12.34 -0.36 -14.25
N PHE A 38 12.51 -1.42 -13.48
CA PHE A 38 11.84 -1.57 -12.18
C PHE A 38 12.60 -0.82 -11.08
N VAL A 39 11.89 0.06 -10.37
CA VAL A 39 12.42 0.89 -9.28
C VAL A 39 11.66 0.54 -8.00
N TYR A 40 12.34 -0.10 -7.06
CA TYR A 40 11.74 -0.53 -5.80
C TYR A 40 11.96 0.49 -4.71
N HIS A 41 10.89 0.84 -4.00
CA HIS A 41 10.89 1.78 -2.88
C HIS A 41 10.54 1.09 -1.58
N ASP A 42 11.11 1.59 -0.48
CA ASP A 42 10.64 1.32 0.87
C ASP A 42 11.24 2.33 1.88
N LYS A 43 10.80 2.25 3.13
CA LYS A 43 11.30 3.04 4.27
C LYS A 43 11.89 2.12 5.33
N SER A 44 12.93 2.58 5.99
CA SER A 44 13.53 1.86 7.11
C SER A 44 13.92 2.82 8.23
N THR A 45 13.99 2.29 9.44
CA THR A 45 14.44 3.02 10.63
C THR A 45 15.61 2.30 11.30
N ILE A 46 16.53 3.09 11.84
CA ILE A 46 17.70 2.63 12.59
C ILE A 46 17.88 3.55 13.80
N HIS A 47 18.16 2.97 14.96
CA HIS A 47 18.49 3.74 16.14
C HIS A 47 19.99 4.07 16.19
N ALA A 48 20.36 5.28 16.60
CA ALA A 48 21.76 5.71 16.61
C ALA A 48 22.68 4.75 17.39
N LYS A 49 22.24 4.27 18.56
CA LYS A 49 23.01 3.33 19.41
C LYS A 49 22.62 1.88 19.18
N GLU A 50 22.06 1.55 18.02
CA GLU A 50 21.65 0.19 17.70
C GLU A 50 22.88 -0.73 17.58
N ARG A 51 22.84 -1.87 18.29
CA ARG A 51 23.93 -2.84 18.38
C ARG A 51 23.47 -4.25 18.00
N PRO A 52 24.42 -5.19 17.74
CA PRO A 52 24.08 -6.59 17.51
C PRO A 52 23.32 -7.16 18.72
N LYS A 53 22.33 -8.03 18.46
CA LYS A 53 21.50 -8.64 19.52
C LYS A 53 22.32 -9.55 20.43
N SER A 54 23.36 -10.18 19.90
CA SER A 54 24.27 -11.10 20.60
C SER A 54 25.71 -10.65 20.41
N THR A 55 26.53 -10.81 21.46
CA THR A 55 27.98 -10.58 21.43
C THR A 55 28.68 -11.75 22.10
N TRP A 56 29.81 -12.17 21.53
CA TRP A 56 30.70 -13.15 22.14
C TRP A 56 31.65 -12.45 23.11
N LEU A 57 31.71 -12.95 24.34
CA LEU A 57 32.50 -12.40 25.43
C LEU A 57 33.49 -13.44 25.93
N LEU A 58 34.69 -13.01 26.35
CA LEU A 58 35.65 -13.88 27.01
C LEU A 58 35.12 -14.27 28.41
N PRO A 59 35.47 -15.46 28.93
CA PRO A 59 35.09 -15.85 30.29
C PRO A 59 35.45 -14.77 31.32
N GLY A 60 34.51 -14.41 32.18
CA GLY A 60 34.68 -13.36 33.20
C GLY A 60 34.46 -11.92 32.71
N THR A 61 34.22 -11.70 31.42
CA THR A 61 33.91 -10.35 30.89
C THR A 61 32.40 -10.08 30.84
N SER A 62 32.02 -8.82 31.06
CA SER A 62 30.64 -8.35 30.96
C SER A 62 30.58 -7.09 30.10
N GLU A 63 29.61 -7.01 29.19
CA GLU A 63 29.37 -5.81 28.40
C GLU A 63 28.19 -5.02 28.99
N LEU A 64 28.48 -3.85 29.58
CA LEU A 64 27.43 -2.93 30.02
C LEU A 64 26.91 -2.13 28.83
N ARG A 65 25.62 -2.31 28.52
CA ARG A 65 24.94 -1.56 27.45
C ARG A 65 24.05 -0.49 28.02
N SER A 66 24.09 0.69 27.41
CA SER A 66 23.11 1.73 27.72
C SER A 66 21.72 1.24 27.33
N LYS A 67 20.72 1.45 28.22
CA LYS A 67 19.31 1.18 27.91
C LYS A 67 18.74 2.14 26.85
N ASN A 68 19.40 3.27 26.61
CA ASN A 68 18.99 4.26 25.63
C ASN A 68 19.50 3.85 24.23
N THR A 69 18.58 3.56 23.32
CA THR A 69 18.86 3.21 21.92
C THR A 69 19.31 4.40 21.08
N GLY A 70 19.25 5.61 21.61
CA GLY A 70 19.62 6.84 20.92
C GLY A 70 18.52 7.33 19.95
N ARG A 71 18.80 8.48 19.33
CA ARG A 71 17.89 9.13 18.39
C ARG A 71 17.61 8.23 17.18
N LEU A 72 16.41 8.35 16.62
CA LEU A 72 16.00 7.62 15.44
C LEU A 72 16.57 8.27 14.18
N ILE A 73 17.02 7.43 13.26
CA ILE A 73 17.35 7.76 11.88
C ILE A 73 16.31 7.05 11.02
N HIS A 74 15.55 7.79 10.24
CA HIS A 74 14.53 7.25 9.34
C HIS A 74 14.95 7.56 7.90
N ILE A 75 14.95 6.55 7.03
CA ILE A 75 15.31 6.69 5.62
C ILE A 75 14.17 6.20 4.73
N SER A 76 14.00 6.87 3.61
CA SER A 76 13.17 6.49 2.46
C SER A 76 14.06 6.47 1.22
N ASP A 77 14.14 5.35 0.49
CA ASP A 77 15.11 5.18 -0.61
C ASP A 77 14.55 4.31 -1.74
N PHE A 78 15.24 4.35 -2.88
CA PHE A 78 14.90 3.63 -4.11
C PHE A 78 16.10 2.82 -4.61
N ILE A 79 15.85 1.57 -5.01
CA ILE A 79 16.86 0.72 -5.64
C ILE A 79 16.37 0.11 -6.95
N LEU A 80 17.31 -0.13 -7.86
CA LEU A 80 17.14 -0.78 -9.16
C LEU A 80 18.27 -1.79 -9.40
N GLU A 81 18.00 -2.82 -10.21
CA GLU A 81 18.95 -3.90 -10.48
C GLU A 81 20.19 -3.42 -11.26
N THR A 82 19.99 -2.45 -12.16
CA THR A 82 21.00 -1.99 -13.11
C THR A 82 22.09 -1.15 -12.44
N THR A 83 21.70 -0.09 -11.72
CA THR A 83 22.63 0.89 -11.10
C THR A 83 22.72 0.80 -9.58
N GLY A 84 21.83 0.07 -8.92
CA GLY A 84 21.80 -0.03 -7.45
C GLY A 84 20.92 1.05 -6.85
N GLN A 85 21.51 2.02 -6.13
CA GLN A 85 20.75 3.14 -5.56
C GLN A 85 20.38 4.13 -6.67
N LEU A 86 19.17 4.71 -6.61
CA LEU A 86 18.74 5.75 -7.56
C LEU A 86 19.45 7.08 -7.24
N LYS A 87 20.62 7.28 -7.83
CA LYS A 87 21.51 8.40 -7.54
C LYS A 87 22.29 8.82 -8.79
N LEU A 88 22.42 10.12 -8.99
CA LEU A 88 23.28 10.74 -9.99
C LEU A 88 24.73 10.83 -9.48
N SER A 89 25.68 10.73 -10.40
CA SER A 89 27.04 11.21 -10.17
C SER A 89 27.06 12.74 -10.00
N ASP A 90 28.12 13.26 -9.38
CA ASP A 90 28.25 14.70 -9.18
C ASP A 90 28.29 15.45 -10.53
N GLU A 91 28.89 14.86 -11.57
CA GLU A 91 28.92 15.43 -12.91
C GLU A 91 27.55 15.48 -13.58
N GLU A 92 26.78 14.38 -13.52
CA GLU A 92 25.41 14.33 -14.05
C GLU A 92 24.49 15.31 -13.33
N PHE A 93 24.63 15.42 -12.00
CA PHE A 93 23.86 16.37 -11.22
C PHE A 93 24.18 17.82 -11.60
N LEU A 94 25.47 18.17 -11.75
CA LEU A 94 25.87 19.52 -12.17
C LEU A 94 25.35 19.88 -13.56
N LYS A 95 25.41 18.94 -14.52
CA LYS A 95 24.83 19.12 -15.86
C LYS A 95 23.31 19.33 -15.78
N ALA A 96 22.61 18.51 -15.00
CA ALA A 96 21.17 18.61 -14.82
C ALA A 96 20.71 19.93 -14.17
N GLN A 97 21.56 20.62 -13.40
CA GLN A 97 21.22 21.94 -12.86
C GLN A 97 21.29 23.07 -13.92
N GLN A 98 22.05 22.87 -14.99
CA GLN A 98 22.25 23.86 -16.06
C GLN A 98 21.15 23.80 -17.12
N GLU A 99 20.58 22.63 -17.37
CA GLU A 99 19.49 22.44 -18.34
C GLU A 99 18.14 22.96 -17.78
N ASP A 100 17.25 23.46 -18.65
CA ASP A 100 15.93 24.01 -18.26
C ASP A 100 14.87 22.92 -17.99
N ALA A 101 15.20 21.64 -18.23
CA ALA A 101 14.35 20.50 -17.91
C ALA A 101 14.22 20.29 -16.40
N THR A 102 13.29 19.41 -15.98
CA THR A 102 12.90 19.19 -14.57
C THR A 102 14.10 18.93 -13.66
N LYS A 103 14.55 19.98 -12.94
CA LYS A 103 15.77 19.93 -12.12
C LYS A 103 15.56 19.04 -10.89
N PRO A 104 16.40 18.01 -10.68
CA PRO A 104 16.35 17.23 -9.45
C PRO A 104 16.74 18.11 -8.26
N LYS A 105 15.96 18.02 -7.17
CA LYS A 105 16.22 18.76 -5.92
C LYS A 105 17.50 18.32 -5.20
N ALA A 106 17.98 17.11 -5.49
CA ALA A 106 19.21 16.54 -4.95
C ALA A 106 19.75 15.47 -5.92
N ALA A 107 21.05 15.15 -5.84
CA ALA A 107 21.67 14.09 -6.63
C ALA A 107 21.23 12.68 -6.20
N ASP A 108 20.83 12.51 -4.93
CA ASP A 108 20.42 11.23 -4.35
C ASP A 108 18.90 11.24 -4.11
N ALA A 109 18.21 10.22 -4.65
CA ALA A 109 16.76 10.09 -4.47
C ALA A 109 16.39 9.82 -3.01
N ALA A 110 17.32 9.29 -2.19
CA ALA A 110 17.08 9.02 -0.79
C ALA A 110 16.73 10.29 0.00
N THR A 111 15.91 10.09 1.03
CA THR A 111 15.64 11.13 2.01
C THR A 111 15.78 10.55 3.40
N VAL A 112 16.70 11.12 4.17
CA VAL A 112 16.94 10.79 5.56
C VAL A 112 16.36 11.89 6.42
N ILE A 113 15.55 11.52 7.40
CA ILE A 113 15.03 12.42 8.42
C ILE A 113 15.47 11.93 9.81
N TYR A 114 15.48 12.85 10.76
CA TYR A 114 15.90 12.61 12.14
C TYR A 114 14.79 13.01 13.12
N PRO A 115 13.74 12.17 13.25
CA PRO A 115 12.55 12.54 14.01
C PRO A 115 12.84 12.82 15.49
N GLY A 116 12.07 13.74 16.07
CA GLY A 116 12.09 14.05 17.50
C GLY A 116 11.60 15.47 17.79
N SER A 117 11.41 15.82 19.07
CA SER A 117 10.86 17.13 19.48
C SER A 117 11.65 18.35 18.99
N LYS A 118 12.95 18.19 18.69
CA LYS A 118 13.83 19.20 18.08
C LYS A 118 14.37 18.75 16.71
N GLY A 119 13.72 17.77 16.09
CA GLY A 119 14.13 17.13 14.86
C GLY A 119 13.12 17.33 13.75
N ASP A 120 13.21 16.49 12.72
CA ASP A 120 12.28 16.55 11.60
C ASP A 120 10.88 16.06 11.99
N SER A 121 9.87 16.52 11.25
CA SER A 121 8.53 15.95 11.36
C SER A 121 8.53 14.49 10.92
N TRP A 122 7.56 13.71 11.42
CA TRP A 122 7.44 12.31 11.04
C TRP A 122 7.20 12.15 9.53
N TRP A 123 7.59 11.00 8.99
CA TRP A 123 7.42 10.69 7.57
C TRP A 123 5.94 10.51 7.24
N ASP A 124 5.44 11.27 6.26
CA ASP A 124 4.05 11.22 5.78
C ASP A 124 3.99 11.04 4.25
N MET A 125 2.77 11.03 3.72
CA MET A 125 2.55 10.85 2.29
C MET A 125 2.87 12.08 1.45
N GLU A 126 2.70 13.27 2.00
CA GLU A 126 3.07 14.51 1.32
C GLU A 126 4.59 14.54 1.07
N ARG A 127 5.40 14.13 2.05
CA ARG A 127 6.85 13.98 1.91
C ARG A 127 7.25 12.90 0.91
N LEU A 128 6.55 11.77 0.86
CA LEU A 128 6.81 10.76 -0.16
C LEU A 128 6.50 11.29 -1.56
N CYS A 129 5.39 12.00 -1.73
CA CYS A 129 5.04 12.63 -3.00
C CYS A 129 6.08 13.68 -3.40
N ASP A 130 6.54 14.53 -2.48
CA ASP A 130 7.64 15.49 -2.71
C ASP A 130 8.92 14.77 -3.14
N GLN A 131 9.28 13.68 -2.46
CA GLN A 131 10.45 12.88 -2.79
C GLN A 131 10.35 12.27 -4.21
N VAL A 132 9.20 11.71 -4.57
CA VAL A 132 9.00 11.09 -5.89
C VAL A 132 9.00 12.15 -6.98
N LEU A 133 8.24 13.22 -6.80
CA LEU A 133 8.06 14.29 -7.78
C LEU A 133 9.36 15.08 -8.02
N HIS A 134 10.09 15.42 -6.95
CA HIS A 134 11.23 16.35 -7.05
C HIS A 134 12.60 15.67 -6.97
N LYS A 135 12.67 14.38 -6.68
CA LYS A 135 13.93 13.61 -6.70
C LYS A 135 13.84 12.39 -7.58
N ALA A 136 12.98 11.42 -7.26
CA ALA A 136 13.03 10.10 -7.89
C ALA A 136 12.74 10.14 -9.40
N ILE A 137 11.65 10.78 -9.83
CA ILE A 137 11.29 10.89 -11.24
C ILE A 137 12.34 11.70 -12.03
N PRO A 138 12.76 12.91 -11.61
CA PRO A 138 13.81 13.65 -12.30
C PRO A 138 15.12 12.88 -12.43
N ILE A 139 15.60 12.25 -11.34
CA ILE A 139 16.82 11.44 -11.35
C ILE A 139 16.69 10.25 -12.30
N PHE A 140 15.54 9.58 -12.29
CA PHE A 140 15.27 8.46 -13.19
C PHE A 140 15.33 8.89 -14.66
N ASN A 141 14.65 9.98 -15.03
CA ASN A 141 14.61 10.47 -16.40
C ASN A 141 15.99 10.87 -16.94
N ILE A 142 16.88 11.35 -16.07
CA ILE A 142 18.27 11.65 -16.44
C ILE A 142 19.07 10.36 -16.68
N LEU A 143 18.93 9.35 -15.80
CA LEU A 143 19.67 8.08 -15.91
C LEU A 143 19.12 7.16 -17.02
N HIS A 144 17.85 7.30 -17.36
CA HIS A 144 17.11 6.40 -18.26
C HIS A 144 16.17 7.17 -19.22
N PRO A 145 16.71 8.05 -20.10
CA PRO A 145 15.91 9.01 -20.87
C PRO A 145 14.92 8.39 -21.85
N ASN A 146 15.16 7.16 -22.32
CA ASN A 146 14.32 6.45 -23.28
C ASN A 146 13.56 5.27 -22.67
N SER A 147 13.57 5.15 -21.34
CA SER A 147 12.95 4.03 -20.63
C SER A 147 11.75 4.50 -19.84
N GLN A 148 10.85 3.57 -19.52
CA GLN A 148 9.75 3.80 -18.62
C GLN A 148 10.04 3.17 -17.26
N ALA A 149 9.95 3.96 -16.19
CA ALA A 149 10.02 3.43 -14.84
C ALA A 149 8.75 2.66 -14.48
N VAL A 150 8.93 1.54 -13.77
CA VAL A 150 7.89 0.90 -12.98
C VAL A 150 8.27 1.08 -11.51
N PHE A 151 7.66 2.07 -10.86
CA PHE A 151 7.85 2.32 -9.44
C PHE A 151 7.02 1.34 -8.62
N ILE A 152 7.69 0.56 -7.78
CA ILE A 152 7.07 -0.48 -6.94
C ILE A 152 7.17 -0.08 -5.48
N PHE A 153 6.03 -0.01 -4.81
CA PHE A 153 5.90 0.31 -3.39
C PHE A 153 5.33 -0.87 -2.59
N ASP A 154 5.60 -0.92 -1.29
CA ASP A 154 4.88 -1.82 -0.40
C ASP A 154 3.39 -1.43 -0.29
N CYS A 155 2.52 -2.36 0.10
CA CYS A 155 1.09 -2.10 0.26
C CYS A 155 0.77 -1.47 1.63
N SER A 156 1.50 -0.43 2.03
CA SER A 156 1.19 0.26 3.28
C SER A 156 -0.06 1.13 3.13
N SER A 157 -0.81 1.28 4.23
CA SER A 157 -2.02 2.12 4.26
C SER A 157 -1.73 3.58 3.91
N ALA A 158 -0.48 4.04 4.13
CA ALA A 158 -0.04 5.35 3.74
C ALA A 158 -0.11 5.52 2.21
N HIS A 159 0.40 4.57 1.43
CA HIS A 159 0.48 4.70 -0.04
C HIS A 159 -0.89 4.80 -0.73
N GLY A 160 -1.95 4.30 -0.09
CA GLY A 160 -3.34 4.43 -0.55
C GLY A 160 -3.98 5.80 -0.27
N THR A 161 -3.22 6.81 0.14
CA THR A 161 -3.76 8.15 0.41
C THR A 161 -4.12 8.87 -0.89
N TYR A 162 -5.33 9.41 -0.93
CA TYR A 162 -5.86 10.18 -2.04
C TYR A 162 -5.61 11.68 -1.83
N ALA A 163 -5.66 12.46 -2.90
CA ALA A 163 -5.64 13.92 -2.79
C ALA A 163 -6.79 14.42 -1.89
N LYS A 164 -6.60 15.56 -1.21
CA LYS A 164 -7.64 16.16 -0.36
C LYS A 164 -8.92 16.50 -1.13
N THR A 165 -8.78 16.75 -2.43
CA THR A 165 -9.84 17.07 -3.39
C THR A 165 -10.32 15.86 -4.20
N ALA A 166 -9.82 14.65 -3.92
CA ALA A 166 -10.12 13.45 -4.72
C ALA A 166 -11.58 12.99 -4.60
N LEU A 167 -12.13 12.48 -5.70
CA LEU A 167 -13.52 12.01 -5.79
C LEU A 167 -13.78 10.77 -4.92
N ARG A 168 -14.13 10.98 -3.64
CA ARG A 168 -14.41 9.91 -2.68
C ARG A 168 -15.77 10.09 -2.01
N ALA A 169 -16.69 9.19 -2.31
CA ALA A 169 -18.04 9.18 -1.73
C ALA A 169 -18.06 9.04 -0.20
N GLN A 170 -17.01 8.46 0.40
CA GLN A 170 -16.85 8.36 1.86
C GLN A 170 -16.61 9.71 2.54
N ASN A 171 -16.14 10.71 1.78
CA ASN A 171 -15.84 12.06 2.27
C ASN A 171 -16.97 13.04 1.96
N MET A 172 -18.14 12.55 1.54
CA MET A 172 -19.30 13.36 1.16
C MET A 172 -20.47 13.16 2.11
N ASN A 173 -21.20 14.24 2.37
CA ASN A 173 -22.46 14.19 3.11
C ASN A 173 -23.65 13.93 2.17
N LEU A 174 -24.79 13.50 2.72
CA LEU A 174 -26.02 13.42 1.93
C LEU A 174 -26.51 14.80 1.49
N LYS A 175 -26.43 15.79 2.39
CA LYS A 175 -26.78 17.20 2.18
C LYS A 175 -25.51 18.04 1.95
N HIS A 176 -25.70 19.27 1.47
CA HIS A 176 -24.60 20.21 1.26
C HIS A 176 -23.96 20.69 2.58
N GLY A 177 -22.72 21.17 2.50
CA GLY A 177 -21.99 21.72 3.65
C GLY A 177 -21.68 20.72 4.76
N GLY A 178 -21.51 21.23 5.99
CA GLY A 178 -21.03 20.43 7.13
C GLY A 178 -19.57 19.99 6.99
N LYS A 179 -19.17 19.02 7.80
CA LYS A 179 -17.81 18.44 7.77
C LYS A 179 -17.69 17.44 6.62
N GLN A 180 -17.50 17.93 5.39
CA GLN A 180 -17.20 17.13 4.19
C GLN A 180 -16.07 17.75 3.38
N SER A 181 -15.41 16.96 2.53
CA SER A 181 -14.30 17.43 1.70
C SER A 181 -14.79 18.29 0.53
N HIS A 182 -13.97 19.25 0.11
CA HIS A 182 -14.18 20.01 -1.13
C HIS A 182 -13.58 19.20 -2.28
N LEU A 183 -14.43 18.49 -3.01
CA LEU A 183 -14.00 17.63 -4.10
C LEU A 183 -13.73 18.48 -5.35
N ARG A 184 -12.79 18.03 -6.19
CA ARG A 184 -12.52 18.63 -7.50
C ARG A 184 -13.70 18.40 -8.45
N ASP A 185 -13.79 19.25 -9.46
CA ASP A 185 -14.77 19.08 -10.52
C ASP A 185 -14.45 17.87 -11.40
N SER A 186 -15.48 17.32 -12.02
CA SER A 186 -15.42 16.10 -12.83
C SER A 186 -16.30 16.24 -14.08
N VAL A 187 -16.31 15.20 -14.90
CA VAL A 187 -17.20 15.06 -16.05
C VAL A 187 -18.19 13.94 -15.77
N ILE A 188 -19.46 14.16 -16.09
CA ILE A 188 -20.50 13.14 -15.90
C ILE A 188 -20.19 11.91 -16.77
N PRO A 189 -20.13 10.70 -16.19
CA PRO A 189 -19.75 9.51 -16.93
C PRO A 189 -20.65 9.14 -18.12
N PHE A 190 -20.03 8.60 -19.17
CA PHE A 190 -20.72 8.08 -20.36
C PHE A 190 -21.19 6.63 -20.22
N ASP A 191 -20.50 5.85 -19.39
CA ASP A 191 -20.62 4.40 -19.29
C ASP A 191 -21.82 3.94 -18.45
N ASN A 192 -22.40 4.82 -17.63
CA ASN A 192 -23.59 4.50 -16.85
C ASN A 192 -24.87 4.64 -17.68
N PRO A 193 -25.57 3.53 -18.03
CA PRO A 193 -26.74 3.57 -18.88
C PRO A 193 -27.94 4.29 -18.25
N HIS A 194 -27.96 4.44 -16.93
CA HIS A 194 -29.05 5.09 -16.19
C HIS A 194 -28.95 6.61 -16.19
N ILE A 195 -27.81 7.18 -16.59
CA ILE A 195 -27.67 8.62 -16.77
C ILE A 195 -28.35 9.02 -18.09
N PRO A 196 -29.25 10.01 -18.10
CA PRO A 196 -29.85 10.53 -19.33
C PRO A 196 -28.79 10.94 -20.36
N LEU A 197 -29.00 10.58 -21.63
CA LEU A 197 -28.00 10.76 -22.70
C LEU A 197 -27.51 12.21 -22.82
N HIS A 198 -28.40 13.18 -22.66
CA HIS A 198 -28.09 14.62 -22.75
C HIS A 198 -27.22 15.16 -21.61
N LEU A 199 -27.04 14.40 -20.52
CA LEU A 199 -26.21 14.80 -19.37
C LEU A 199 -24.81 14.17 -19.42
N ARG A 200 -24.62 13.10 -20.19
CA ARG A 200 -23.34 12.38 -20.27
C ARG A 200 -22.29 13.27 -20.92
N GLY A 201 -21.09 13.32 -20.33
CA GLY A 201 -20.00 14.16 -20.80
C GLY A 201 -20.08 15.63 -20.40
N MET A 202 -21.15 16.06 -19.72
CA MET A 202 -21.26 17.43 -19.24
C MET A 202 -20.32 17.65 -18.05
N PRO A 203 -19.66 18.83 -17.96
CA PRO A 203 -18.92 19.21 -16.76
C PRO A 203 -19.84 19.25 -15.53
N GLN A 204 -19.38 18.69 -14.42
CA GLN A 204 -20.09 18.71 -13.15
C GLN A 204 -19.21 19.32 -12.07
N SER A 205 -19.70 20.41 -11.49
CA SER A 205 -19.05 21.01 -10.33
C SER A 205 -19.50 20.39 -9.02
N PHE A 206 -18.55 20.15 -8.11
CA PHE A 206 -18.78 19.55 -6.79
C PHE A 206 -18.92 20.56 -5.66
N VAL A 207 -18.74 21.85 -5.96
CA VAL A 207 -18.91 22.96 -5.03
C VAL A 207 -19.92 23.93 -5.65
N TYR A 208 -20.81 24.50 -4.85
CA TYR A 208 -21.67 25.56 -5.37
C TYR A 208 -20.85 26.83 -5.61
N GLY A 209 -21.16 27.53 -6.71
CA GLY A 209 -20.48 28.78 -7.05
C GLY A 209 -20.59 29.84 -5.95
N SER A 210 -19.65 30.78 -5.96
CA SER A 210 -19.61 31.96 -5.07
C SER A 210 -20.72 32.99 -5.34
N SER A 211 -21.62 32.73 -6.29
CA SER A 211 -22.76 33.59 -6.59
C SER A 211 -24.06 32.78 -6.58
N HIS A 212 -24.11 31.75 -5.74
CA HIS A 212 -25.27 30.89 -5.64
C HIS A 212 -26.47 31.65 -5.06
N PRO A 213 -27.68 31.56 -5.63
CA PRO A 213 -28.86 32.34 -5.18
C PRO A 213 -29.27 32.09 -3.72
N ASP A 214 -28.89 30.93 -3.18
CA ASP A 214 -29.09 30.54 -1.79
C ASP A 214 -27.79 30.77 -0.98
N PRO A 215 -27.74 31.75 -0.05
CA PRO A 215 -26.56 32.05 0.75
C PRO A 215 -26.07 30.89 1.62
N LEU A 216 -26.94 29.93 1.96
CA LEU A 216 -26.56 28.76 2.76
C LEU A 216 -25.77 27.73 1.94
N LYS A 217 -25.77 27.86 0.62
CA LYS A 217 -25.08 26.97 -0.31
C LYS A 217 -23.85 27.60 -0.93
N GLU A 218 -23.74 28.92 -0.94
CA GLU A 218 -22.61 29.65 -1.54
C GLU A 218 -21.26 29.11 -1.07
N GLY A 219 -20.41 28.71 -2.02
CA GLY A 219 -19.09 28.13 -1.76
C GLY A 219 -19.09 26.81 -0.98
N LYS A 220 -20.26 26.22 -0.69
CA LYS A 220 -20.35 24.97 0.06
C LYS A 220 -20.19 23.76 -0.86
N PRO A 221 -19.58 22.67 -0.35
CA PRO A 221 -19.53 21.41 -1.08
C PRO A 221 -20.94 20.83 -1.25
N LYS A 222 -21.21 20.30 -2.45
CA LYS A 222 -22.46 19.62 -2.77
C LYS A 222 -22.50 18.26 -2.11
N GLY A 223 -23.66 17.90 -1.55
CA GLY A 223 -23.89 16.55 -1.03
C GLY A 223 -24.20 15.53 -2.13
N ILE A 224 -24.13 14.25 -1.80
CA ILE A 224 -24.42 13.13 -2.72
C ILE A 224 -25.79 13.29 -3.39
N ARG A 225 -26.78 13.79 -2.66
CA ARG A 225 -28.13 14.00 -3.21
C ARG A 225 -28.12 14.94 -4.42
N ALA A 226 -27.52 16.13 -4.28
CA ALA A 226 -27.50 17.12 -5.35
C ALA A 226 -26.76 16.59 -6.58
N ILE A 227 -25.61 15.93 -6.37
CA ILE A 227 -24.82 15.34 -7.46
C ILE A 227 -25.58 14.24 -8.20
N LEU A 228 -26.27 13.34 -7.48
CA LEU A 228 -27.06 12.28 -8.10
C LEU A 228 -28.35 12.80 -8.76
N GLU A 229 -28.95 13.89 -8.25
CA GLU A 229 -30.07 14.57 -8.89
C GLU A 229 -29.63 15.23 -10.21
N GLU A 230 -28.47 15.90 -10.23
CA GLU A 230 -27.86 16.46 -11.43
C GLU A 230 -27.51 15.38 -12.48
N ARG A 231 -27.21 14.15 -12.06
CA ARG A 231 -26.97 13.01 -12.95
C ARG A 231 -28.25 12.25 -13.36
N GLY A 232 -29.43 12.65 -12.85
CA GLY A 232 -30.70 11.93 -13.05
C GLY A 232 -30.81 10.56 -12.34
N LEU A 233 -29.75 10.16 -11.62
CA LEU A 233 -29.66 8.86 -10.95
C LEU A 233 -30.53 8.82 -9.69
N TRP A 234 -30.67 9.94 -8.99
CA TRP A 234 -31.49 10.01 -7.78
C TRP A 234 -32.95 9.63 -8.09
N GLN A 235 -33.50 10.19 -9.16
CA GLN A 235 -34.87 9.95 -9.62
C GLN A 235 -35.00 8.51 -10.11
N HIS A 236 -34.04 8.02 -10.89
CA HIS A 236 -34.01 6.66 -11.40
C HIS A 236 -34.10 5.60 -10.28
N TYR A 237 -33.17 5.66 -9.32
CA TYR A 237 -33.14 4.68 -8.21
C TYR A 237 -34.33 4.84 -7.27
N SER A 238 -34.78 6.07 -7.03
CA SER A 238 -35.98 6.31 -6.22
C SER A 238 -37.24 5.73 -6.88
N ALA A 239 -37.40 5.88 -8.20
CA ALA A 239 -38.51 5.30 -8.95
C ALA A 239 -38.43 3.76 -8.98
N LYS A 240 -37.23 3.20 -9.14
CA LYS A 240 -36.98 1.76 -9.05
C LYS A 240 -37.44 1.19 -7.71
N LEU A 241 -37.04 1.80 -6.58
CA LEU A 241 -37.46 1.35 -5.24
C LEU A 241 -38.97 1.41 -5.04
N ARG A 242 -39.64 2.47 -5.51
CA ARG A 242 -41.10 2.59 -5.42
C ARG A 242 -41.81 1.48 -6.17
N ARG A 243 -41.36 1.18 -7.40
CA ARG A 243 -41.88 0.06 -8.22
C ARG A 243 -41.68 -1.29 -7.54
N GLU A 244 -40.56 -1.46 -6.84
CA GLU A 244 -40.23 -2.68 -6.09
C GLU A 244 -40.82 -2.69 -4.66
N ARG A 245 -41.60 -1.67 -4.27
CA ARG A 245 -42.15 -1.49 -2.91
C ARG A 245 -41.10 -1.61 -1.78
N LYS A 246 -39.88 -1.15 -2.06
CA LYS A 246 -38.76 -1.14 -1.11
C LYS A 246 -38.66 0.20 -0.37
N PRO A 247 -38.13 0.21 0.86
CA PRO A 247 -37.90 1.45 1.60
C PRO A 247 -36.87 2.36 0.91
N PRO A 248 -36.91 3.69 1.14
CA PRO A 248 -35.90 4.62 0.64
C PRO A 248 -34.48 4.26 1.06
N LEU A 249 -33.50 4.48 0.17
CA LEU A 249 -32.09 4.28 0.52
C LEU A 249 -31.63 5.29 1.58
N LYS A 250 -30.83 4.79 2.53
CA LYS A 250 -30.04 5.60 3.46
C LYS A 250 -28.73 6.04 2.81
N LEU A 251 -28.04 7.02 3.40
CA LEU A 251 -26.69 7.44 2.97
C LEU A 251 -25.72 6.24 3.01
N HIS A 252 -25.68 5.55 4.15
CA HIS A 252 -25.01 4.28 4.36
C HIS A 252 -26.02 3.26 4.87
N CYS A 253 -26.01 2.04 4.31
CA CYS A 253 -26.70 0.90 4.93
C CYS A 253 -25.89 0.40 6.14
N ASN A 254 -26.51 -0.43 6.98
CA ASN A 254 -25.85 -0.97 8.17
C ASN A 254 -24.54 -1.70 7.83
N ASP A 255 -24.51 -2.42 6.70
CA ASP A 255 -23.34 -3.17 6.26
C ASP A 255 -22.23 -2.23 5.75
N CYS A 256 -22.57 -1.17 5.00
CA CYS A 256 -21.59 -0.17 4.58
C CYS A 256 -21.11 0.73 5.73
N ALA A 257 -21.89 0.84 6.81
CA ALA A 257 -21.53 1.59 8.01
C ALA A 257 -20.68 0.77 9.00
N SER A 258 -20.63 -0.57 8.86
CA SER A 258 -19.81 -1.43 9.71
C SER A 258 -18.32 -1.16 9.51
N THR A 259 -17.55 -1.27 10.60
CA THR A 259 -16.11 -1.02 10.60
C THR A 259 -15.37 -2.15 9.89
N ASN A 260 -14.15 -1.88 9.41
CA ASN A 260 -13.33 -2.95 8.79
C ASN A 260 -13.02 -4.08 9.79
N ILE A 261 -12.88 -3.75 11.08
CA ILE A 261 -12.66 -4.75 12.14
C ILE A 261 -13.87 -5.66 12.28
N GLN A 262 -15.09 -5.10 12.24
CA GLN A 262 -16.32 -5.90 12.26
C GLN A 262 -16.41 -6.84 11.07
N LYS A 263 -16.11 -6.34 9.86
CA LYS A 263 -16.14 -7.15 8.64
C LYS A 263 -15.10 -8.27 8.65
N ASP A 264 -13.88 -7.98 9.11
CA ASP A 264 -12.81 -8.97 9.24
C ASP A 264 -13.17 -10.04 10.27
N ALA A 265 -13.73 -9.64 11.43
CA ALA A 265 -14.23 -10.58 12.42
C ALA A 265 -15.32 -11.50 11.86
N GLU A 266 -16.28 -10.96 11.08
CA GLU A 266 -17.33 -11.73 10.40
C GLU A 266 -16.73 -12.72 9.37
N GLU A 267 -15.75 -12.30 8.56
CA GLU A 267 -15.06 -13.16 7.59
C GLU A 267 -14.21 -14.24 8.25
N GLN A 268 -13.54 -13.93 9.36
CA GLN A 268 -12.77 -14.90 10.14
C GLN A 268 -13.70 -15.90 10.84
N ALA A 269 -14.82 -15.44 11.39
CA ALA A 269 -15.79 -16.31 12.03
C ALA A 269 -16.42 -17.26 11.03
N ALA A 270 -16.75 -16.79 9.81
CA ALA A 270 -17.23 -17.63 8.74
C ALA A 270 -16.21 -18.70 8.32
N ARG A 271 -14.92 -18.35 8.24
CA ARG A 271 -13.84 -19.31 7.96
C ARG A 271 -13.72 -20.37 9.04
N LEU A 272 -13.78 -19.99 10.33
CA LEU A 272 -13.74 -20.94 11.45
C LEU A 272 -14.94 -21.91 11.41
N ILE A 273 -16.13 -21.40 11.11
CA ILE A 273 -17.33 -22.24 10.97
C ILE A 273 -17.12 -23.24 9.83
N GLN A 274 -16.64 -22.77 8.67
CA GLN A 274 -16.39 -23.64 7.53
C GLN A 274 -15.32 -24.70 7.82
N GLN A 275 -14.23 -24.33 8.48
CA GLN A 275 -13.19 -25.27 8.91
C GLN A 275 -13.73 -26.33 9.88
N ALA A 276 -14.60 -25.93 10.82
CA ALA A 276 -15.25 -26.88 11.71
C ALA A 276 -16.15 -27.84 10.93
N GLU A 277 -16.96 -27.33 10.00
CA GLU A 277 -17.85 -28.13 9.14
C GLU A 277 -17.07 -29.13 8.28
N ASP A 278 -15.92 -28.72 7.71
CA ASP A 278 -15.04 -29.57 6.90
C ASP A 278 -14.45 -30.75 7.72
N VAL A 279 -14.28 -30.59 9.03
CA VAL A 279 -13.82 -31.63 9.95
C VAL A 279 -15.00 -32.39 10.60
N GLY A 280 -16.24 -32.08 10.20
CA GLY A 280 -17.46 -32.75 10.67
C GLY A 280 -18.02 -32.21 11.99
N TYR A 281 -17.56 -31.05 12.45
CA TYR A 281 -18.02 -30.38 13.66
C TYR A 281 -18.95 -29.22 13.34
N PHE A 282 -19.96 -29.01 14.19
CA PHE A 282 -20.84 -27.85 14.10
C PHE A 282 -20.33 -26.75 15.05
N LEU A 283 -19.96 -25.60 14.51
CA LEU A 283 -19.56 -24.44 15.29
C LEU A 283 -20.61 -23.32 15.20
N PRO A 284 -21.34 -23.01 16.29
CA PRO A 284 -22.29 -21.90 16.29
C PRO A 284 -21.59 -20.55 16.09
N HIS A 285 -22.21 -19.64 15.32
CA HIS A 285 -21.67 -18.31 15.04
C HIS A 285 -21.31 -17.49 16.30
N LYS A 286 -22.07 -17.63 17.39
CA LYS A 286 -21.73 -16.95 18.64
C LYS A 286 -20.44 -17.50 19.27
N GLN A 287 -20.19 -18.79 19.10
CA GLN A 287 -19.03 -19.48 19.63
C GLN A 287 -17.77 -19.19 18.80
N SER A 288 -17.88 -19.11 17.47
CA SER A 288 -16.74 -18.70 16.62
C SER A 288 -16.24 -17.30 16.96
N PHE A 289 -17.13 -16.35 17.26
CA PHE A 289 -16.72 -15.02 17.73
C PHE A 289 -16.04 -15.04 19.11
N ALA A 290 -16.47 -15.92 20.01
CA ALA A 290 -15.84 -16.07 21.31
C ALA A 290 -14.42 -16.66 21.18
N GLU A 291 -14.23 -17.59 20.26
CA GLU A 291 -12.90 -18.14 19.92
C GLU A 291 -11.99 -17.08 19.29
N LEU A 292 -12.53 -16.24 18.39
CA LEU A 292 -11.79 -15.11 17.83
C LEU A 292 -11.37 -14.12 18.91
N GLU A 293 -12.28 -13.71 19.79
CA GLU A 293 -11.99 -12.79 20.89
C GLU A 293 -10.95 -13.36 21.87
N ALA A 294 -10.98 -14.67 22.12
CA ALA A 294 -9.98 -15.36 22.93
C ALA A 294 -8.59 -15.37 22.26
N SER A 295 -8.55 -15.45 20.92
CA SER A 295 -7.30 -15.47 20.14
C SER A 295 -6.72 -14.07 19.90
N ASP A 296 -7.57 -13.08 19.65
CA ASP A 296 -7.21 -11.70 19.40
C ASP A 296 -8.16 -10.75 20.17
N PRO A 297 -7.66 -10.11 21.24
CA PRO A 297 -8.42 -9.13 22.01
C PRO A 297 -8.94 -7.93 21.20
N SER A 298 -8.43 -7.71 19.98
CA SER A 298 -8.91 -6.65 19.08
C SER A 298 -10.38 -6.83 18.66
N PHE A 299 -10.91 -8.05 18.76
CA PHE A 299 -12.30 -8.38 18.45
C PHE A 299 -13.28 -8.26 19.62
N SER A 300 -12.83 -7.72 20.76
CA SER A 300 -13.63 -7.68 21.97
C SER A 300 -14.92 -6.86 21.82
N GLY A 301 -16.04 -7.42 22.30
CA GLY A 301 -17.36 -6.78 22.28
C GLY A 301 -18.06 -6.74 20.91
N LEU A 302 -17.46 -7.31 19.85
CA LEU A 302 -18.06 -7.32 18.51
C LEU A 302 -19.18 -8.36 18.35
N ALA A 303 -19.15 -9.43 19.15
CA ALA A 303 -20.17 -10.49 19.14
C ALA A 303 -21.59 -9.96 19.40
N ALA A 304 -21.72 -8.91 20.22
CA ALA A 304 -23.01 -8.31 20.61
C ALA A 304 -23.66 -7.46 19.49
N ALA A 305 -22.92 -7.09 18.44
CA ALA A 305 -23.43 -6.28 17.33
C ALA A 305 -24.03 -7.12 16.18
N THR A 306 -23.87 -8.45 16.23
CA THR A 306 -24.20 -9.33 15.10
C THR A 306 -25.65 -9.78 15.11
N ARG A 307 -26.29 -9.72 13.94
CA ARG A 307 -27.69 -10.11 13.73
C ARG A 307 -27.84 -11.64 13.83
N THR A 308 -28.86 -12.08 14.56
CA THR A 308 -29.44 -13.42 14.47
C THR A 308 -30.11 -13.59 13.09
N SER A 309 -29.40 -14.16 12.09
CA SER A 309 -29.95 -14.99 10.99
C SER A 309 -28.88 -15.29 9.90
N PRO A 310 -28.62 -16.55 9.50
CA PRO A 310 -27.58 -16.92 8.53
C PRO A 310 -27.92 -16.72 7.02
N THR A 311 -28.99 -16.03 6.64
CA THR A 311 -29.56 -16.22 5.28
C THR A 311 -29.90 -14.94 4.49
N LEU A 312 -29.23 -13.82 4.75
CA LEU A 312 -29.31 -12.64 3.87
C LEU A 312 -27.96 -12.42 3.16
N PRO A 313 -27.92 -12.36 1.82
CA PRO A 313 -26.67 -12.16 1.09
C PRO A 313 -26.01 -10.85 1.53
N GLN A 314 -24.74 -10.96 1.92
CA GLN A 314 -23.89 -9.84 2.30
C GLN A 314 -23.97 -8.71 1.24
N CYS A 315 -24.10 -7.47 1.70
CA CYS A 315 -24.13 -6.27 0.86
C CYS A 315 -22.89 -6.10 -0.04
N ASN A 316 -21.79 -6.83 0.20
CA ASN A 316 -20.52 -6.68 -0.53
C ASN A 316 -20.68 -6.79 -2.06
N ASN A 317 -21.70 -7.50 -2.55
CA ASN A 317 -21.97 -7.66 -3.99
C ASN A 317 -23.12 -6.81 -4.55
N ARG A 318 -23.78 -5.97 -3.75
CA ARG A 318 -24.87 -5.10 -4.24
C ARG A 318 -24.34 -3.69 -4.52
N THR A 319 -24.29 -3.32 -5.79
CA THR A 319 -23.87 -1.98 -6.27
C THR A 319 -24.86 -0.86 -5.88
N GLU A 320 -26.05 -1.22 -5.41
CA GLU A 320 -27.18 -0.30 -5.19
C GLU A 320 -27.70 -0.28 -3.74
N CYS A 321 -26.89 -0.70 -2.76
CA CYS A 321 -27.35 -0.88 -1.37
C CYS A 321 -27.64 0.43 -0.60
N CYS A 322 -26.97 1.53 -0.95
CA CYS A 322 -27.10 2.83 -0.30
C CYS A 322 -26.59 3.95 -1.24
N TRP A 323 -26.91 5.21 -0.93
CA TRP A 323 -26.51 6.33 -1.80
C TRP A 323 -25.00 6.49 -1.92
N SER A 324 -24.25 6.27 -0.84
CA SER A 324 -22.79 6.30 -0.87
C SER A 324 -22.23 5.20 -1.78
N LYS A 325 -22.81 3.99 -1.77
CA LYS A 325 -22.37 2.90 -2.66
C LYS A 325 -22.64 3.22 -4.12
N ILE A 326 -23.85 3.69 -4.46
CA ILE A 326 -24.22 4.10 -5.83
C ILE A 326 -23.26 5.17 -6.36
N MET A 327 -22.94 6.15 -5.51
CA MET A 327 -21.98 7.21 -5.83
C MET A 327 -20.57 6.65 -6.05
N SER A 328 -20.09 5.78 -5.14
CA SER A 328 -18.77 5.15 -5.26
C SER A 328 -18.64 4.22 -6.47
N CYS A 329 -19.75 3.72 -7.02
CA CYS A 329 -19.75 2.87 -8.22
C CYS A 329 -19.78 3.67 -9.53
N GLN A 330 -19.96 5.00 -9.49
CA GLN A 330 -19.79 5.83 -10.67
C GLN A 330 -18.33 5.76 -11.13
N SER A 331 -18.09 5.69 -12.44
CA SER A 331 -16.75 5.42 -12.97
C SER A 331 -15.74 6.52 -12.64
N ASP A 332 -16.16 7.78 -12.59
CA ASP A 332 -15.30 8.88 -12.14
C ASP A 332 -14.86 8.77 -10.67
N PHE A 333 -15.68 8.17 -9.81
CA PHE A 333 -15.31 7.85 -8.42
C PHE A 333 -14.48 6.57 -8.32
N LYS A 334 -14.85 5.54 -9.09
CA LYS A 334 -14.22 4.22 -9.05
C LYS A 334 -12.81 4.23 -9.62
N ASN A 335 -12.59 5.06 -10.65
CA ASN A 335 -11.31 5.20 -11.33
C ASN A 335 -10.45 6.33 -10.74
N GLU A 336 -10.89 6.96 -9.64
CA GLU A 336 -10.06 7.92 -8.93
C GLU A 336 -8.77 7.22 -8.47
N ARG A 337 -7.63 7.80 -8.79
CA ARG A 337 -6.32 7.24 -8.47
C ARG A 337 -5.80 7.82 -7.14
N PRO A 338 -5.13 7.02 -6.29
CA PRO A 338 -4.35 7.52 -5.17
C PRO A 338 -3.34 8.59 -5.62
N LEU A 339 -3.01 9.53 -4.72
CA LEU A 339 -2.18 10.69 -5.07
C LEU A 339 -0.82 10.29 -5.66
N LEU A 340 -0.16 9.32 -5.02
CA LEU A 340 1.14 8.81 -5.45
C LEU A 340 1.07 8.19 -6.85
N GLN A 341 0.02 7.42 -7.12
CA GLN A 341 -0.21 6.79 -8.43
C GLN A 341 -0.42 7.85 -9.50
N SER A 342 -1.26 8.87 -9.24
CA SER A 342 -1.47 9.98 -10.18
C SER A 342 -0.15 10.69 -10.52
N ILE A 343 0.67 11.03 -9.53
CA ILE A 343 1.96 11.72 -9.75
C ILE A 343 2.88 10.94 -10.69
N ILE A 344 2.97 9.63 -10.50
CA ILE A 344 3.87 8.75 -11.27
C ILE A 344 3.33 8.52 -12.69
N GLU A 345 2.04 8.23 -12.81
CA GLU A 345 1.41 7.95 -14.09
C GLU A 345 1.27 9.21 -14.96
N ASP A 346 0.99 10.37 -14.36
CA ASP A 346 0.95 11.64 -15.08
C ASP A 346 2.34 12.07 -15.58
N ALA A 347 3.42 11.56 -14.95
CA ALA A 347 4.78 11.71 -15.44
C ALA A 347 5.17 10.68 -16.53
N GLY A 348 4.24 9.83 -16.97
CA GLY A 348 4.47 8.83 -18.03
C GLY A 348 5.09 7.52 -17.54
N HIS A 349 5.11 7.26 -16.24
CA HIS A 349 5.64 6.03 -15.65
C HIS A 349 4.53 5.12 -15.10
N VAL A 350 4.87 3.94 -14.61
CA VAL A 350 3.91 3.00 -14.01
C VAL A 350 4.09 2.96 -12.50
N CYS A 351 2.99 3.01 -11.75
CA CYS A 351 2.98 2.81 -10.30
C CYS A 351 2.37 1.45 -9.97
N LEU A 352 3.11 0.59 -9.27
CA LEU A 352 2.64 -0.70 -8.78
C LEU A 352 2.78 -0.79 -7.26
N PHE A 353 1.84 -1.51 -6.65
CA PHE A 353 1.89 -1.87 -5.24
C PHE A 353 2.11 -3.38 -5.13
N LEU A 354 3.03 -3.78 -4.25
CA LEU A 354 3.20 -5.18 -3.90
C LEU A 354 1.90 -5.75 -3.31
N PRO A 355 1.68 -7.08 -3.39
CA PRO A 355 0.59 -7.70 -2.67
C PRO A 355 0.63 -7.39 -1.17
N LYS A 356 -0.54 -7.28 -0.54
CA LYS A 356 -0.63 -7.05 0.91
C LYS A 356 0.08 -8.15 1.68
N PHE A 357 0.86 -7.77 2.69
CA PHE A 357 1.59 -8.67 3.58
C PHE A 357 2.70 -9.51 2.90
N HIS A 358 3.17 -9.09 1.72
CA HIS A 358 4.25 -9.77 0.99
C HIS A 358 5.50 -8.89 0.88
N CYS A 359 6.01 -8.38 2.01
CA CYS A 359 7.23 -7.55 2.02
C CYS A 359 8.48 -8.32 1.59
N GLU A 360 8.48 -9.66 1.70
CA GLU A 360 9.55 -10.52 1.20
C GLU A 360 9.74 -10.47 -0.31
N LEU A 361 8.79 -9.86 -1.05
CA LEU A 361 8.91 -9.60 -2.49
C LEU A 361 9.59 -8.25 -2.80
N ASN A 362 9.96 -7.47 -1.80
CA ASN A 362 10.65 -6.20 -1.98
C ASN A 362 12.18 -6.38 -1.80
N PRO A 363 13.00 -6.28 -2.87
CA PRO A 363 14.45 -6.48 -2.77
C PRO A 363 15.15 -5.47 -1.85
N ILE A 364 14.54 -4.30 -1.63
CA ILE A 364 15.12 -3.26 -0.77
C ILE A 364 15.12 -3.66 0.72
N GLU A 365 14.27 -4.61 1.13
CA GLU A 365 14.29 -5.15 2.49
C GLU A 365 15.63 -5.86 2.79
N LEU A 366 16.23 -6.50 1.78
CA LEU A 366 17.56 -7.11 1.88
C LEU A 366 18.66 -6.04 1.92
N PHE A 367 18.46 -4.92 1.23
CA PHE A 367 19.33 -3.75 1.33
C PHE A 367 19.29 -3.14 2.74
N TRP A 368 18.11 -3.04 3.36
CA TRP A 368 17.97 -2.65 4.76
C TRP A 368 18.64 -3.60 5.72
N SER A 369 18.51 -4.91 5.49
CA SER A 369 19.22 -5.91 6.28
C SER A 369 20.74 -5.70 6.23
N TYR A 370 21.30 -5.45 5.05
CA TYR A 370 22.73 -5.17 4.88
C TYR A 370 23.16 -3.92 5.64
N ILE A 371 22.45 -2.81 5.47
CA ILE A 371 22.77 -1.54 6.13
C ILE A 371 22.72 -1.70 7.64
N LYS A 372 21.65 -2.31 8.17
CA LYS A 372 21.48 -2.53 9.61
C LYS A 372 22.59 -3.40 10.19
N ASP A 373 22.97 -4.48 9.49
CA ASP A 373 24.06 -5.35 9.94
C ASP A 373 25.41 -4.61 9.96
N ALA A 374 25.78 -3.97 8.87
CA ALA A 374 27.03 -3.20 8.77
C ALA A 374 27.08 -2.02 9.76
N TYR A 375 25.95 -1.34 9.98
CA TYR A 375 25.84 -0.26 10.96
C TYR A 375 26.04 -0.77 12.39
N ARG A 376 25.35 -1.85 12.78
CA ARG A 376 25.46 -2.44 14.13
C ARG A 376 26.88 -2.90 14.44
N LYS A 377 27.63 -3.39 13.43
CA LYS A 377 29.04 -3.79 13.59
C LYS A 377 29.95 -2.60 13.94
N GLN A 378 29.63 -1.39 13.50
CA GLN A 378 30.48 -0.21 13.65
C GLN A 378 29.93 0.84 14.62
N SER A 379 28.66 0.76 15.04
CA SER A 379 28.00 1.79 15.87
C SER A 379 28.68 2.01 17.23
N HIS A 380 29.43 1.03 17.72
CA HIS A 380 30.20 1.14 18.95
C HIS A 380 31.37 2.13 18.86
N THR A 381 31.86 2.46 17.65
CA THR A 381 32.97 3.42 17.46
C THR A 381 32.52 4.88 17.49
N CYS A 382 31.20 5.12 17.50
CA CYS A 382 30.62 6.46 17.50
C CYS A 382 30.23 6.89 18.92
N THR A 383 30.49 8.15 19.25
CA THR A 383 30.17 8.74 20.58
C THR A 383 29.12 9.85 20.50
N SER A 384 28.94 10.48 19.33
CA SER A 384 28.06 11.63 19.13
C SER A 384 27.05 11.40 17.99
N PHE A 385 25.91 12.10 18.02
CA PHE A 385 24.89 11.99 16.97
C PHE A 385 25.38 12.35 15.56
N PRO A 386 26.18 13.41 15.36
CA PRO A 386 26.81 13.67 14.06
C PRO A 386 27.67 12.51 13.56
N ALA A 387 28.44 11.86 14.44
CA ALA A 387 29.23 10.68 14.06
C ALA A 387 28.34 9.51 13.62
N TYR A 388 27.20 9.30 14.29
CA TYR A 388 26.21 8.30 13.90
C TYR A 388 25.58 8.57 12.52
N LYS A 389 25.36 9.84 12.16
CA LYS A 389 24.87 10.23 10.82
C LYS A 389 25.90 9.89 9.74
N GLN A 390 27.15 10.30 9.95
CA GLN A 390 28.25 10.01 9.02
C GLN A 390 28.48 8.50 8.85
N LEU A 391 28.39 7.73 9.95
CA LEU A 391 28.48 6.28 9.87
C LEU A 391 27.32 5.69 9.05
N PHE A 392 26.10 6.16 9.28
CA PHE A 392 24.92 5.69 8.55
C PHE A 392 25.06 5.95 7.04
N ASP A 393 25.44 7.17 6.65
CA ASP A 393 25.63 7.54 5.25
C ASP A 393 26.74 6.71 4.58
N ARG A 394 27.87 6.51 5.28
CA ARG A 394 28.97 5.66 4.80
C ARG A 394 28.54 4.22 4.61
N VAL A 395 27.86 3.63 5.59
CA VAL A 395 27.40 2.24 5.52
C VAL A 395 26.39 2.05 4.38
N ARG A 396 25.45 2.99 4.22
CA ARG A 396 24.50 2.98 3.11
C ARG A 396 25.21 2.95 1.75
N GLN A 397 26.19 3.82 1.55
CA GLN A 397 26.93 3.92 0.30
C GLN A 397 27.89 2.73 0.07
N SER A 398 28.22 1.97 1.12
CA SER A 398 29.15 0.84 1.03
C SER A 398 28.59 -0.43 0.40
N CYS A 399 27.27 -0.52 0.16
CA CYS A 399 26.67 -1.75 -0.38
C CYS A 399 27.08 -1.95 -1.85
N PRO A 400 27.81 -3.03 -2.20
CA PRO A 400 28.24 -3.24 -3.58
C PRO A 400 27.07 -3.51 -4.52
N LEU A 401 27.14 -3.01 -5.75
CA LEU A 401 26.13 -3.25 -6.79
C LEU A 401 25.89 -4.75 -7.05
N VAL A 402 26.95 -5.57 -7.02
CA VAL A 402 26.84 -7.03 -7.17
C VAL A 402 25.98 -7.65 -6.07
N THR A 403 26.03 -7.11 -4.85
CA THR A 403 25.21 -7.57 -3.73
C THR A 403 23.75 -7.16 -3.94
N ILE A 404 23.49 -5.93 -4.40
CA ILE A 404 22.14 -5.47 -4.74
C ILE A 404 21.52 -6.36 -5.82
N ARG A 405 22.25 -6.66 -6.91
CA ARG A 405 21.79 -7.58 -7.96
C ARG A 405 21.44 -8.98 -7.45
N LYS A 406 22.18 -9.49 -6.45
CA LYS A 406 21.85 -10.76 -5.78
C LYS A 406 20.52 -10.68 -5.02
N TYR A 407 20.12 -9.52 -4.50
CA TYR A 407 18.82 -9.33 -3.87
C TYR A 407 17.69 -9.48 -4.89
N PHE A 408 17.78 -8.80 -6.03
CA PHE A 408 16.84 -8.98 -7.14
C PHE A 408 16.74 -10.45 -7.60
N CYS A 409 17.88 -11.12 -7.78
CA CYS A 409 17.89 -12.56 -8.12
C CYS A 409 17.27 -13.47 -7.04
N ARG A 410 17.28 -13.06 -5.77
CA ARG A 410 16.58 -13.77 -4.69
C ARG A 410 15.08 -13.56 -4.77
N ILE A 411 14.64 -12.32 -5.01
CA ILE A 411 13.23 -11.99 -5.17
C ILE A 411 12.62 -12.69 -6.39
N ASP A 412 13.33 -12.71 -7.52
CA ASP A 412 12.87 -13.43 -8.72
C ASP A 412 12.57 -14.91 -8.45
N ARG A 413 13.42 -15.57 -7.66
CA ARG A 413 13.21 -16.97 -7.26
C ARG A 413 12.01 -17.12 -6.33
N GLN A 414 11.81 -16.17 -5.42
CA GLN A 414 10.63 -16.14 -4.54
C GLN A 414 9.34 -15.99 -5.37
N ILE A 415 9.32 -15.07 -6.32
CA ILE A 415 8.20 -14.88 -7.26
C ILE A 415 7.95 -16.17 -8.05
N SER A 416 9.00 -16.79 -8.58
CA SER A 416 8.92 -18.06 -9.32
C SER A 416 8.34 -19.20 -8.48
N ALA A 417 8.65 -19.26 -7.17
CA ALA A 417 8.05 -20.24 -6.27
C ALA A 417 6.55 -19.99 -6.08
N TYR A 418 6.15 -18.74 -5.87
CA TYR A 418 4.74 -18.38 -5.71
C TYR A 418 3.92 -18.60 -6.99
N GLN A 419 4.50 -18.33 -8.16
CA GLN A 419 3.88 -18.62 -9.45
C GLN A 419 3.63 -20.13 -9.66
N GLN A 420 4.39 -20.99 -8.98
CA GLN A 420 4.20 -22.44 -8.98
C GLN A 420 3.22 -22.92 -7.90
N GLY A 421 2.65 -22.02 -7.09
CA GLY A 421 1.64 -22.33 -6.08
C GLY A 421 2.19 -22.66 -4.69
N TYR A 422 3.49 -22.48 -4.45
CA TYR A 422 4.10 -22.75 -3.15
C TYR A 422 3.78 -21.65 -2.12
N THR A 423 3.59 -22.06 -0.86
CA THR A 423 3.43 -21.14 0.27
C THR A 423 4.75 -20.47 0.66
N GLY A 424 4.70 -19.42 1.49
CA GLY A 424 5.91 -18.74 1.99
C GLY A 424 6.88 -19.65 2.75
N GLN A 425 6.37 -20.63 3.51
CA GLN A 425 7.23 -21.58 4.21
C GLN A 425 7.91 -22.56 3.24
N GLN A 426 7.15 -23.09 2.28
CA GLN A 426 7.67 -23.99 1.25
C GLN A 426 8.68 -23.27 0.35
N SER A 427 8.44 -22.01 0.00
CA SER A 427 9.35 -21.22 -0.84
C SER A 427 10.72 -21.02 -0.16
N VAL A 428 10.75 -20.82 1.16
CA VAL A 428 12.01 -20.69 1.92
C VAL A 428 12.82 -21.98 1.85
N LEU A 429 12.17 -23.14 1.93
CA LEU A 429 12.83 -24.44 1.78
C LEU A 429 13.35 -24.65 0.35
N LEU A 430 12.54 -24.33 -0.66
CA LEU A 430 12.91 -24.38 -2.07
C LEU A 430 14.13 -23.49 -2.37
N MET A 431 14.13 -22.25 -1.88
CA MET A 431 15.22 -21.30 -2.06
C MET A 431 16.52 -21.70 -1.35
N LYS A 432 16.44 -22.53 -0.28
CA LYS A 432 17.63 -23.12 0.36
C LYS A 432 18.24 -24.21 -0.51
N LYS A 433 17.39 -25.04 -1.14
CA LYS A 433 17.80 -26.16 -2.00
C LYS A 433 18.32 -25.69 -3.35
N TYR A 434 17.73 -24.64 -3.92
CA TYR A 434 18.06 -24.15 -5.25
C TYR A 434 18.64 -22.73 -5.23
N LYS A 435 19.89 -22.59 -5.70
CA LYS A 435 20.66 -21.34 -5.62
C LYS A 435 21.22 -20.82 -6.96
N SER A 436 21.01 -21.54 -8.07
CA SER A 436 21.70 -21.28 -9.33
C SER A 436 21.02 -20.25 -10.23
N HIS A 437 19.75 -20.42 -10.59
CA HIS A 437 19.05 -19.58 -11.58
C HIS A 437 17.99 -18.65 -10.98
N ARG A 438 17.57 -17.63 -11.75
CA ARG A 438 16.50 -16.67 -11.39
C ARG A 438 15.12 -17.32 -11.25
N CYS A 439 14.92 -18.51 -11.81
CA CYS A 439 13.68 -19.29 -11.76
C CYS A 439 13.95 -20.65 -11.12
N ILE A 440 13.02 -21.15 -10.30
CA ILE A 440 13.09 -22.50 -9.73
C ILE A 440 12.46 -23.46 -10.74
N PRO A 441 13.22 -24.40 -11.33
CA PRO A 441 12.68 -25.32 -12.31
C PRO A 441 11.75 -26.33 -11.64
N ARG A 442 10.67 -26.70 -12.32
CA ARG A 442 9.58 -27.51 -11.75
C ARG A 442 10.06 -28.86 -11.21
N ASN A 443 11.04 -29.48 -11.85
CA ASN A 443 11.65 -30.74 -11.40
C ASN A 443 12.39 -30.61 -10.06
N ALA A 444 13.00 -29.47 -9.75
CA ALA A 444 13.61 -29.23 -8.44
C ALA A 444 12.53 -29.06 -7.36
N ALA A 445 11.36 -28.54 -7.75
CA ALA A 445 10.24 -28.30 -6.86
C ALA A 445 9.47 -29.59 -6.45
N MET A 446 9.40 -30.57 -7.37
CA MET A 446 8.80 -31.90 -7.11
C MET A 446 9.39 -32.64 -5.90
N SER A 447 10.65 -32.35 -5.57
CA SER A 447 11.32 -32.98 -4.43
C SER A 447 10.84 -32.47 -3.05
N ILE A 448 10.13 -31.33 -3.02
CA ILE A 448 9.46 -30.82 -1.82
C ILE A 448 8.01 -31.27 -1.77
N ASP A 449 7.35 -31.43 -2.93
CA ASP A 449 6.01 -32.02 -3.01
C ASP A 449 5.95 -33.42 -2.34
N MET A 450 7.03 -34.21 -2.46
CA MET A 450 7.17 -35.53 -1.81
C MET A 450 7.47 -35.48 -0.28
N LEU A 451 7.81 -34.31 0.27
CA LEU A 451 8.08 -34.13 1.70
C LEU A 451 6.93 -33.44 2.45
N THR A 452 5.97 -32.87 1.72
CA THR A 452 4.81 -32.16 2.25
C THR A 452 3.47 -32.81 1.88
N THR A 453 3.50 -33.97 1.22
CA THR A 453 2.38 -34.93 1.17
C THR A 453 2.44 -35.82 2.40
#